data_AF-A0A2S5V2F3-F1
#
_entry.id   AF-A0A2S5V2F3-F1
#
_cell.length_a   1.000
_cell.length_b   1.000
_cell.length_c   1.000
_cell.angle_alpha   90.00
_cell.angle_beta   90.00
_cell.angle_gamma   90.00
#
_symmetry.space_group_name_H-M   'P 1'
#
loop_
_entity.id
_entity.type
_entity.pdbx_description
1 polymer ?
#
loop_
_entity_poly.entity_id
_entity_poly.type
_entity_poly.pdbx_seq_one_letter_code
_entity_poly.pdbx_strand_id
1 'polypeptide(L)'
;MIASGPRPTTPGEVAQVIERFLHETVPPIFELDPTMDVRGFDAARVTAHPLAGDLLGLDLDFSGLEVTLDPTVMDAPPTPEFPVFGTEVSRADAKVAEVRARALPIRIQDVEVDATVTATGVHVDWAEDELGQLALALKHGTSGGEAVTVFPVDDLSIDLSAQQQAVSDAVVKMVQESAESQGFKVSSMEIKLTQAGSRGAHVRVAGKVKRGLLGASLLFTTEAQLGDDLKLQLLKPTLTSHNPFIGLLLLAVRKQIREELKDPIDLRDLQLDPLKLVDAQFEVGEHLRVRLDYR
;
A
#
# COMPACT_ATOMS: atom_id res chain seq x y z
N MET A 1 -24.31 29.03 3.04
CA MET A 1 -23.48 30.22 3.33
C MET A 1 -22.22 30.06 2.52
N ILE A 2 -21.92 30.99 1.61
CA ILE A 2 -20.67 30.97 0.85
C ILE A 2 -19.56 31.36 1.84
N ALA A 3 -18.62 30.45 2.11
CA ALA A 3 -17.51 30.71 3.00
C ALA A 3 -16.69 31.89 2.46
N SER A 4 -16.63 32.97 3.24
CA SER A 4 -15.87 34.19 2.94
C SER A 4 -14.49 34.08 3.59
N GLY A 5 -13.53 33.53 2.84
CA GLY A 5 -12.13 33.41 3.25
C GLY A 5 -11.24 33.09 2.05
N PRO A 6 -9.90 33.08 2.21
CA PRO A 6 -8.97 32.83 1.13
C PRO A 6 -9.19 31.43 0.58
N ARG A 7 -9.56 31.32 -0.70
CA ARG A 7 -9.63 30.03 -1.38
C ARG A 7 -9.33 30.20 -2.86
N PRO A 8 -8.73 29.19 -3.49
CA PRO A 8 -8.69 29.12 -4.94
C PRO A 8 -10.11 29.30 -5.50
N THR A 9 -10.25 30.17 -6.50
CA THR A 9 -11.53 30.48 -7.14
C THR A 9 -11.70 29.77 -8.47
N THR A 10 -10.62 29.21 -9.00
CA THR A 10 -10.62 28.45 -10.25
C THR A 10 -9.95 27.08 -10.06
N PRO A 11 -10.33 26.06 -10.85
CA PRO A 11 -9.64 24.76 -10.82
C PRO A 11 -8.13 24.88 -11.09
N GLY A 12 -7.71 25.81 -11.96
CA GLY A 12 -6.29 26.04 -12.26
C GLY A 12 -5.49 26.48 -11.02
N GLU A 13 -6.05 27.40 -10.22
CA GLU A 13 -5.43 27.83 -8.96
C GLU A 13 -5.36 26.68 -7.94
N VAL A 14 -6.41 25.86 -7.84
CA VAL A 14 -6.41 24.68 -6.96
C VAL A 14 -5.28 23.75 -7.37
N ALA A 15 -5.19 23.38 -8.65
CA ALA A 15 -4.18 22.47 -9.15
C ALA A 15 -2.76 22.99 -8.86
N GLN A 16 -2.50 24.28 -9.03
CA GLN A 16 -1.20 24.89 -8.73
C GLN A 16 -0.82 24.80 -7.26
N VAL A 17 -1.77 25.09 -6.34
CA VAL A 17 -1.49 25.00 -4.90
C VAL A 17 -1.22 23.56 -4.48
N ILE A 18 -1.99 22.59 -5.00
CA ILE A 18 -1.79 21.17 -4.72
C ILE A 18 -0.49 20.66 -5.34
N GLU A 19 -0.16 21.04 -6.57
CA GLU A 19 1.09 20.66 -7.24
C GLU A 19 2.30 21.17 -6.45
N ARG A 20 2.26 22.44 -6.01
CA ARG A 20 3.31 22.98 -5.13
C ARG A 20 3.40 22.24 -3.81
N PHE A 21 2.27 21.94 -3.17
CA PHE A 21 2.23 21.14 -1.95
C PHE A 21 2.88 19.77 -2.15
N LEU A 22 2.54 19.06 -3.24
CA LEU A 22 3.16 17.78 -3.57
C LEU A 22 4.67 17.96 -3.74
N HIS A 23 5.16 18.90 -4.54
CA HIS A 23 6.60 19.02 -4.82
C HIS A 23 7.43 19.55 -3.64
N GLU A 24 6.88 20.40 -2.78
CA GLU A 24 7.64 21.06 -1.72
C GLU A 24 7.48 20.38 -0.36
N THR A 25 6.32 19.76 -0.09
CA THR A 25 5.97 19.27 1.24
C THR A 25 6.06 17.75 1.36
N VAL A 26 5.81 17.02 0.27
CA VAL A 26 5.76 15.55 0.31
C VAL A 26 7.13 14.87 0.21
N PRO A 27 8.07 15.26 -0.68
CA PRO A 27 9.38 14.61 -0.78
C PRO A 27 10.16 14.52 0.53
N PRO A 28 10.20 15.55 1.40
CA PRO A 28 10.89 15.45 2.69
C PRO A 28 10.39 14.30 3.57
N ILE A 29 9.13 13.87 3.42
CA ILE A 29 8.57 12.73 4.14
C ILE A 29 9.24 11.42 3.72
N PHE A 30 9.47 11.24 2.41
CA PHE A 30 10.08 10.04 1.86
C PHE A 30 11.60 10.05 1.99
N GLU A 31 12.25 11.20 1.80
CA GLU A 31 13.72 11.33 1.89
C GLU A 31 14.26 11.01 3.29
N LEU A 32 13.42 11.18 4.31
CA LEU A 32 13.76 10.90 5.70
C LEU A 32 13.42 9.49 6.14
N ASP A 33 12.69 8.72 5.33
CA ASP A 33 12.38 7.33 5.66
C ASP A 33 13.50 6.41 5.16
N PRO A 34 14.40 5.92 6.05
CA PRO A 34 15.49 5.06 5.61
C PRO A 34 15.01 3.66 5.18
N THR A 35 13.74 3.33 5.42
CA THR A 35 13.12 2.07 4.99
C THR A 35 12.57 2.16 3.57
N MET A 36 12.56 3.34 2.94
CA MET A 36 11.93 3.55 1.63
C MET A 36 12.75 4.50 0.74
N ASP A 37 13.03 4.07 -0.49
CA ASP A 37 13.55 4.94 -1.55
C ASP A 37 12.44 5.18 -2.58
N VAL A 38 12.00 6.43 -2.70
CA VAL A 38 10.94 6.86 -3.63
C VAL A 38 11.52 7.75 -4.71
N ARG A 39 11.38 7.36 -5.98
CA ARG A 39 11.87 8.10 -7.15
C ARG A 39 10.77 8.40 -8.15
N GLY A 40 10.96 9.44 -8.96
CA GLY A 40 10.02 9.85 -10.00
C GLY A 40 8.83 10.68 -9.51
N PHE A 41 8.80 11.05 -8.23
CA PHE A 41 7.74 11.88 -7.65
C PHE A 41 7.69 13.29 -8.24
N ASP A 42 8.81 13.81 -8.74
CA ASP A 42 8.93 15.08 -9.47
C ASP A 42 8.13 15.12 -10.78
N ALA A 43 7.77 13.95 -11.32
CA ALA A 43 6.92 13.84 -12.51
C ALA A 43 5.42 13.91 -12.20
N ALA A 44 5.02 13.98 -10.92
CA ALA A 44 3.63 14.01 -10.52
C ALA A 44 2.86 15.14 -11.21
N ARG A 45 1.60 14.87 -11.57
CA ARG A 45 0.71 15.85 -12.21
C ARG A 45 -0.58 15.99 -11.45
N VAL A 46 -1.09 17.22 -11.40
CA VAL A 46 -2.34 17.55 -10.75
C VAL A 46 -3.28 18.15 -11.77
N THR A 47 -4.49 17.61 -11.84
CA THR A 47 -5.61 18.21 -12.57
C THR A 47 -6.76 18.43 -11.61
N ALA A 48 -7.27 19.65 -11.53
CA ALA A 48 -8.52 19.93 -10.82
C ALA A 48 -9.65 20.12 -11.83
N HIS A 49 -10.84 19.65 -11.46
CA HIS A 49 -12.03 19.82 -12.29
C HIS A 49 -13.24 20.19 -11.43
N PRO A 50 -14.17 21.00 -11.96
CA PRO A 50 -15.38 21.36 -11.23
C PRO A 50 -16.34 20.17 -11.16
N LEU A 51 -17.02 20.02 -10.04
CA LEU A 51 -18.14 19.11 -9.84
C LEU A 51 -19.44 19.93 -9.65
N ALA A 52 -20.54 19.27 -9.33
CA ALA A 52 -21.83 19.95 -9.15
C ALA A 52 -21.78 20.94 -7.96
N GLY A 53 -22.18 22.20 -8.19
CA GLY A 53 -22.16 23.25 -7.17
C GLY A 53 -20.76 23.85 -6.96
N ASP A 54 -20.42 24.13 -5.70
CA ASP A 54 -19.09 24.65 -5.30
C ASP A 54 -18.07 23.52 -5.05
N LEU A 55 -18.38 22.28 -5.45
CA LEU A 55 -17.55 21.10 -5.24
C LEU A 55 -16.46 20.99 -6.32
N LEU A 56 -15.29 20.50 -5.92
CA LEU A 56 -14.14 20.27 -6.78
C LEU A 56 -13.70 18.81 -6.68
N GLY A 57 -13.21 18.28 -7.79
CA GLY A 57 -12.50 17.00 -7.87
C GLY A 57 -11.03 17.23 -8.22
N LEU A 58 -10.16 16.36 -7.71
CA LEU A 58 -8.73 16.34 -8.00
C LEU A 58 -8.34 14.98 -8.60
N ASP A 59 -7.66 15.00 -9.73
CA ASP A 59 -6.95 13.86 -10.29
C ASP A 59 -5.43 14.08 -10.10
N LEU A 60 -4.79 13.16 -9.39
CA LEU A 60 -3.34 13.12 -9.20
C LEU A 60 -2.79 11.95 -10.02
N ASP A 61 -1.77 12.21 -10.83
CA ASP A 61 -1.08 11.18 -11.61
C ASP A 61 0.35 11.03 -11.09
N PHE A 62 0.64 9.84 -10.57
CA PHE A 62 1.95 9.41 -10.06
C PHE A 62 2.53 8.27 -10.91
N SER A 63 2.10 8.13 -12.16
CA SER A 63 2.61 7.08 -13.06
C SER A 63 4.12 7.26 -13.29
N GLY A 64 4.86 6.15 -13.22
CA GLY A 64 6.34 6.16 -13.29
C GLY A 64 7.04 6.31 -11.94
N LEU A 65 6.31 6.36 -10.82
CA LEU A 65 6.90 6.31 -9.47
C LEU A 65 7.59 4.96 -9.25
N GLU A 66 8.79 4.99 -8.68
CA GLU A 66 9.51 3.80 -8.23
C GLU A 66 9.65 3.83 -6.71
N VAL A 67 9.33 2.71 -6.06
CA VAL A 67 9.38 2.52 -4.61
C VAL A 67 10.19 1.26 -4.32
N THR A 68 11.31 1.43 -3.63
CA THR A 68 12.11 0.32 -3.08
C THR A 68 11.98 0.35 -1.57
N LEU A 69 11.73 -0.80 -0.94
CA LEU A 69 11.63 -0.92 0.51
C LEU A 69 12.88 -1.63 1.05
N ASP A 70 13.44 -1.14 2.14
CA ASP A 70 14.47 -1.84 2.92
C ASP A 70 13.87 -2.28 4.26
N PRO A 71 13.38 -3.52 4.36
CA PRO A 71 12.78 -4.02 5.60
C PRO A 71 13.82 -4.34 6.68
N THR A 72 15.11 -4.17 6.42
CA THR A 72 16.18 -4.44 7.39
C THR A 72 16.47 -3.27 8.33
N VAL A 73 15.97 -2.09 7.99
CA VAL A 73 16.09 -0.88 8.80
C VAL A 73 14.97 -0.86 9.84
N MET A 74 15.33 -0.77 11.12
CA MET A 74 14.39 -0.75 12.26
C MET A 74 14.27 0.64 12.91
N ASP A 75 15.00 1.62 12.39
CA ASP A 75 15.01 2.98 12.96
C ASP A 75 13.74 3.72 12.54
N ALA A 76 13.10 4.39 13.51
CA ALA A 76 11.98 5.27 13.21
C ALA A 76 12.49 6.50 12.41
N PRO A 77 11.79 6.90 11.34
CA PRO A 77 12.19 8.08 10.58
C PRO A 77 12.15 9.33 11.47
N PRO A 78 13.11 10.26 11.33
CA PRO A 78 13.03 11.56 12.00
C PRO A 78 11.81 12.34 11.50
N THR A 79 11.33 13.28 12.32
CA THR A 79 10.22 14.15 11.92
C THR A 79 10.64 15.04 10.74
N PRO A 80 9.85 15.09 9.65
CA PRO A 80 10.14 15.96 8.52
C PRO A 80 10.09 17.44 8.87
N GLU A 81 11.09 18.18 8.38
CA GLU A 81 11.05 19.63 8.34
C GLU A 81 10.31 20.05 7.07
N PHE A 82 9.18 20.74 7.26
CA PHE A 82 8.39 21.27 6.15
C PHE A 82 8.84 22.69 5.79
N PRO A 83 8.68 23.10 4.52
CA PRO A 83 8.93 24.48 4.11
C PRO A 83 8.17 25.47 5.00
N VAL A 84 8.85 26.56 5.39
CA VAL A 84 8.22 27.62 6.18
C VAL A 84 7.24 28.37 5.30
N PHE A 85 5.95 28.18 5.57
CA PHE A 85 4.91 29.08 5.06
C PHE A 85 5.05 30.45 5.76
N GLY A 86 4.84 31.54 5.03
CA GLY A 86 4.90 32.89 5.58
C GLY A 86 3.92 33.10 6.74
N THR A 87 3.93 34.30 7.33
CA THR A 87 2.98 34.62 8.41
C THR A 87 1.54 34.46 7.90
N GLU A 88 0.82 33.46 8.40
CA GLU A 88 -0.59 33.22 8.06
C GLU A 88 -1.42 34.45 8.47
N VAL A 89 -2.11 35.06 7.51
CA VAL A 89 -3.00 36.22 7.75
C VAL A 89 -4.48 35.84 7.70
N SER A 90 -4.83 34.75 7.02
CA SER A 90 -6.20 34.23 7.02
C SER A 90 -6.29 32.74 6.66
N ARG A 91 -7.41 32.12 7.06
CA ARG A 91 -7.69 30.69 6.85
C ARG A 91 -9.15 30.46 6.48
N ALA A 92 -9.42 29.48 5.61
CA ALA A 92 -10.76 29.03 5.25
C ALA A 92 -10.83 27.50 5.16
N ASP A 93 -11.78 26.89 5.88
CA ASP A 93 -12.09 25.46 5.75
C ASP A 93 -12.90 25.23 4.46
N ALA A 94 -12.57 24.15 3.76
CA ALA A 94 -13.24 23.72 2.55
C ALA A 94 -13.27 22.19 2.47
N LYS A 95 -14.12 21.70 1.57
CA LYS A 95 -14.26 20.27 1.30
C LYS A 95 -14.05 20.02 -0.19
N VAL A 96 -13.05 19.22 -0.52
CA VAL A 96 -12.86 18.64 -1.85
C VAL A 96 -13.72 17.38 -1.89
N ALA A 97 -14.59 17.28 -2.89
CA ALA A 97 -15.57 16.20 -2.91
C ALA A 97 -14.91 14.85 -3.20
N GLU A 98 -13.94 14.83 -4.11
CA GLU A 98 -13.20 13.62 -4.49
C GLU A 98 -11.75 13.96 -4.81
N VAL A 99 -10.83 13.13 -4.32
CA VAL A 99 -9.43 13.10 -4.75
C VAL A 99 -9.14 11.70 -5.26
N ARG A 100 -8.71 11.60 -6.51
CA ARG A 100 -8.32 10.37 -7.16
C ARG A 100 -6.84 10.42 -7.52
N ALA A 101 -6.03 9.66 -6.81
CA ALA A 101 -4.64 9.43 -7.17
C ALA A 101 -4.54 8.15 -8.00
N ARG A 102 -3.88 8.22 -9.16
CA ARG A 102 -3.62 7.09 -10.04
C ARG A 102 -2.15 6.99 -10.33
N ALA A 103 -1.68 5.77 -10.46
CA ALA A 103 -0.29 5.50 -10.71
C ALA A 103 -0.21 4.19 -11.50
N LEU A 104 -0.17 4.33 -12.83
CA LEU A 104 -0.48 3.26 -13.80
C LEU A 104 0.65 3.16 -14.87
N PRO A 105 1.79 2.52 -14.57
CA PRO A 105 2.11 1.80 -13.34
C PRO A 105 2.96 2.60 -12.34
N ILE A 106 3.05 2.10 -11.11
CA ILE A 106 4.19 2.29 -10.19
C ILE A 106 5.03 1.03 -10.15
N ARG A 107 6.30 1.16 -9.79
CA ARG A 107 7.20 0.02 -9.58
C ARG A 107 7.47 -0.15 -8.09
N ILE A 108 7.00 -1.24 -7.50
CA ILE A 108 7.27 -1.60 -6.10
C ILE A 108 8.17 -2.84 -6.10
N GLN A 109 9.39 -2.76 -5.58
CA GLN A 109 10.32 -3.90 -5.50
C GLN A 109 10.45 -4.67 -6.83
N ASP A 110 10.72 -3.94 -7.92
CA ASP A 110 10.79 -4.45 -9.31
C ASP A 110 9.47 -4.98 -9.91
N VAL A 111 8.33 -4.89 -9.19
CA VAL A 111 7.01 -5.29 -9.70
C VAL A 111 6.24 -4.07 -10.18
N GLU A 112 5.74 -4.10 -11.41
CA GLU A 112 4.80 -3.10 -11.90
C GLU A 112 3.41 -3.35 -11.29
N VAL A 113 2.92 -2.34 -10.59
CA VAL A 113 1.65 -2.32 -9.88
C VAL A 113 0.85 -1.13 -10.40
N ASP A 114 -0.36 -1.38 -10.84
CA ASP A 114 -1.37 -0.37 -11.10
C ASP A 114 -2.05 -0.01 -9.78
N ALA A 115 -1.92 1.24 -9.34
CA ALA A 115 -2.53 1.72 -8.10
C ALA A 115 -3.55 2.83 -8.39
N THR A 116 -4.72 2.73 -7.77
CA THR A 116 -5.71 3.81 -7.72
C THR A 116 -6.15 4.01 -6.28
N VAL A 117 -6.04 5.23 -5.79
CA VAL A 117 -6.54 5.65 -4.47
C VAL A 117 -7.63 6.68 -4.71
N THR A 118 -8.82 6.45 -4.16
CA THR A 118 -9.93 7.40 -4.23
C THR A 118 -10.34 7.77 -2.81
N ALA A 119 -10.19 9.04 -2.46
CA ALA A 119 -10.66 9.61 -1.20
C ALA A 119 -11.88 10.50 -1.47
N THR A 120 -12.92 10.38 -0.66
CA THR A 120 -14.11 11.24 -0.77
C THR A 120 -14.28 12.10 0.45
N GLY A 121 -14.85 13.28 0.23
CA GLY A 121 -15.12 14.24 1.30
C GLY A 121 -13.86 14.74 2.00
N VAL A 122 -12.79 14.99 1.25
CA VAL A 122 -11.50 15.42 1.77
C VAL A 122 -11.61 16.84 2.34
N HIS A 123 -11.35 16.98 3.64
CA HIS A 123 -11.34 18.26 4.33
C HIS A 123 -9.98 18.94 4.14
N VAL A 124 -10.02 20.15 3.61
CA VAL A 124 -8.83 20.98 3.36
C VAL A 124 -9.00 22.34 4.01
N ASP A 125 -7.96 22.82 4.68
CA ASP A 125 -7.90 24.23 5.08
C ASP A 125 -7.01 24.96 4.07
N TRP A 126 -7.51 26.06 3.54
CA TRP A 126 -6.73 27.01 2.74
C TRP A 126 -6.21 28.10 3.67
N ALA A 127 -4.93 28.42 3.56
CA ALA A 127 -4.32 29.55 4.24
C ALA A 127 -3.76 30.55 3.22
N GLU A 128 -3.80 31.83 3.56
CA GLU A 128 -3.14 32.91 2.84
C GLU A 128 -2.11 33.56 3.75
N ASP A 129 -0.91 33.81 3.23
CA ASP A 129 0.14 34.54 3.94
C ASP A 129 0.08 36.06 3.70
N GLU A 130 0.93 36.80 4.39
CA GLU A 130 1.05 38.26 4.27
C GLU A 130 1.43 38.77 2.86
N LEU A 131 1.89 37.88 1.96
CA LEU A 131 2.21 38.19 0.57
C LEU A 131 1.08 37.81 -0.40
N GLY A 132 -0.04 37.28 0.11
CA GLY A 132 -1.19 36.83 -0.68
C GLY A 132 -1.01 35.45 -1.31
N GLN A 133 -0.03 34.66 -0.82
CA GLN A 133 0.21 33.31 -1.33
C GLN A 133 -0.73 32.32 -0.65
N LEU A 134 -1.53 31.62 -1.45
CA LEU A 134 -2.41 30.55 -0.98
C LEU A 134 -1.64 29.25 -0.78
N ALA A 135 -1.83 28.56 0.34
CA ALA A 135 -1.31 27.22 0.63
C ALA A 135 -2.36 26.32 1.28
N LEU A 136 -2.07 25.02 1.34
CA LEU A 136 -2.80 24.10 2.19
C LEU A 136 -2.31 24.26 3.64
N ALA A 137 -3.20 24.65 4.53
CA ALA A 137 -2.97 24.56 5.96
C ALA A 137 -3.18 23.10 6.40
N LEU A 138 -2.09 22.48 6.84
CA LEU A 138 -2.12 21.14 7.36
C LEU A 138 -2.77 21.14 8.75
N LYS A 139 -3.75 20.25 8.97
CA LYS A 139 -4.33 20.05 10.30
C LYS A 139 -3.37 19.16 11.10
N HIS A 140 -2.96 19.64 12.27
CA HIS A 140 -2.35 18.80 13.28
C HIS A 140 -3.44 17.93 13.91
N GLY A 141 -3.38 16.62 13.68
CA GLY A 141 -4.18 15.59 14.34
C GLY A 141 -3.32 14.73 15.26
N THR A 142 -3.93 13.67 15.80
CA THR A 142 -3.21 12.64 16.55
C THR A 142 -3.53 11.25 15.98
N SER A 143 -2.50 10.44 15.77
CA SER A 143 -2.58 9.04 15.31
C SER A 143 -1.67 8.20 16.20
N GLY A 144 -2.17 7.08 16.74
CA GLY A 144 -1.42 6.30 17.74
C GLY A 144 -1.01 7.06 19.02
N GLY A 145 -1.50 8.28 19.25
CA GLY A 145 -1.09 9.17 20.34
C GLY A 145 0.01 10.18 19.98
N GLU A 146 0.52 10.17 18.74
CA GLU A 146 1.53 11.11 18.23
C GLU A 146 0.89 12.17 17.35
N ALA A 147 1.46 13.38 17.35
CA ALA A 147 0.97 14.47 16.51
C ALA A 147 1.30 14.16 15.05
N VAL A 148 0.27 14.02 14.21
CA VAL A 148 0.40 13.75 12.78
C VAL A 148 -0.30 14.81 11.96
N THR A 149 0.24 15.03 10.78
CA THR A 149 -0.35 15.92 9.79
C THR A 149 -1.31 15.11 8.93
N VAL A 150 -2.62 15.41 8.98
CA VAL A 150 -3.64 14.63 8.26
C VAL A 150 -4.62 15.51 7.52
N PHE A 151 -5.06 15.04 6.36
CA PHE A 151 -6.28 15.50 5.71
C PHE A 151 -7.41 14.55 6.12
N PRO A 152 -8.37 14.99 6.95
CA PRO A 152 -9.53 14.15 7.27
C PRO A 152 -10.31 13.83 5.99
N VAL A 153 -10.67 12.57 5.80
CA VAL A 153 -11.50 12.10 4.67
C VAL A 153 -12.66 11.30 5.22
N ASP A 154 -13.78 11.27 4.50
CA ASP A 154 -14.97 10.51 4.92
C ASP A 154 -14.85 9.03 4.58
N ASP A 155 -14.37 8.74 3.37
CA ASP A 155 -14.14 7.39 2.87
C ASP A 155 -12.86 7.36 2.03
N LEU A 156 -12.14 6.24 2.07
CA LEU A 156 -10.94 5.99 1.27
C LEU A 156 -11.01 4.60 0.65
N SER A 157 -10.77 4.49 -0.66
CA SER A 157 -10.69 3.23 -1.39
C SER A 157 -9.33 3.11 -2.04
N ILE A 158 -8.63 2.01 -1.80
CA ILE A 158 -7.34 1.67 -2.40
C ILE A 158 -7.53 0.44 -3.27
N ASP A 159 -7.16 0.55 -4.54
CA ASP A 159 -7.22 -0.52 -5.52
C ASP A 159 -5.84 -0.74 -6.12
N LEU A 160 -5.30 -1.95 -5.97
CA LEU A 160 -3.99 -2.35 -6.42
C LEU A 160 -4.13 -3.53 -7.38
N SER A 161 -3.44 -3.49 -8.51
CA SER A 161 -3.39 -4.61 -9.44
C SER A 161 -1.98 -4.84 -9.96
N ALA A 162 -1.55 -6.09 -10.03
CA ALA A 162 -0.24 -6.46 -10.57
C ALA A 162 -0.32 -7.79 -11.31
N GLN A 163 0.56 -8.01 -12.29
CA GLN A 163 0.63 -9.31 -12.96
C GLN A 163 0.95 -10.41 -11.95
N GLN A 164 0.16 -11.48 -11.91
CA GLN A 164 0.33 -12.56 -10.94
C GLN A 164 1.73 -13.17 -11.03
N GLN A 165 2.26 -13.32 -12.25
CA GLN A 165 3.58 -13.89 -12.45
C GLN A 165 4.68 -13.00 -11.88
N ALA A 166 4.62 -11.68 -12.10
CA ALA A 166 5.60 -10.74 -11.56
C ALA A 166 5.61 -10.73 -10.02
N VAL A 167 4.43 -10.74 -9.38
CA VAL A 167 4.31 -10.85 -7.92
C VAL A 167 4.87 -12.19 -7.43
N SER A 168 4.55 -13.29 -8.13
CA SER A 168 5.04 -14.62 -7.77
C SER A 168 6.57 -14.71 -7.87
N ASP A 169 7.17 -14.13 -8.91
CA ASP A 169 8.62 -14.12 -9.11
C ASP A 169 9.33 -13.28 -8.04
N ALA A 170 8.76 -12.13 -7.66
CA ALA A 170 9.27 -11.31 -6.57
C ALA A 170 9.23 -12.07 -5.22
N VAL A 171 8.12 -12.75 -4.91
CA VAL A 171 8.03 -13.61 -3.72
C VAL A 171 9.02 -14.76 -3.79
N VAL A 172 9.24 -15.35 -4.98
CA VAL A 172 10.22 -16.41 -5.17
C VAL A 172 11.64 -15.93 -4.85
N LYS A 173 12.01 -14.75 -5.33
CA LYS A 173 13.31 -14.13 -5.05
C LYS A 173 13.52 -13.91 -3.54
N MET A 174 12.53 -13.33 -2.85
CA MET A 174 12.58 -13.13 -1.40
C MET A 174 12.76 -14.43 -0.62
N VAL A 175 12.02 -15.48 -1.00
CA VAL A 175 12.14 -16.82 -0.37
C VAL A 175 13.50 -17.46 -0.66
N GLN A 176 14.04 -17.30 -1.87
CA GLN A 176 15.38 -17.79 -2.23
C GLN A 176 16.45 -17.12 -1.38
N GLU A 177 16.44 -15.80 -1.27
CA GLU A 177 17.39 -15.02 -0.46
C GLU A 177 17.32 -15.41 1.02
N SER A 178 16.11 -15.51 1.58
CA SER A 178 15.89 -15.96 2.96
C SER A 178 16.38 -17.40 3.19
N ALA A 179 16.08 -18.32 2.27
CA ALA A 179 16.53 -19.71 2.39
C ALA A 179 18.07 -19.84 2.33
N GLU A 180 18.72 -19.07 1.47
CA GLU A 180 20.19 -19.05 1.34
C GLU A 180 20.87 -18.58 2.62
N SER A 181 20.32 -17.54 3.27
CA SER A 181 20.80 -17.08 4.59
C SER A 181 20.78 -18.18 5.67
N GLN A 182 19.90 -19.17 5.52
CA GLN A 182 19.73 -20.31 6.44
C GLN A 182 20.49 -21.57 5.98
N GLY A 183 21.30 -21.47 4.92
CA GLY A 183 22.11 -22.55 4.37
C GLY A 183 21.35 -23.54 3.48
N PHE A 184 20.17 -23.15 2.99
CA PHE A 184 19.39 -23.90 2.02
C PHE A 184 19.46 -23.26 0.63
N LYS A 185 19.55 -24.07 -0.42
CA LYS A 185 19.47 -23.61 -1.80
C LYS A 185 18.13 -24.01 -2.41
N VAL A 186 17.33 -23.03 -2.80
CA VAL A 186 16.06 -23.25 -3.51
C VAL A 186 16.33 -23.18 -5.02
N SER A 187 16.48 -24.34 -5.64
CA SER A 187 16.88 -24.44 -7.06
C SER A 187 15.76 -24.21 -8.08
N SER A 188 14.51 -24.37 -7.65
CA SER A 188 13.33 -24.05 -8.44
C SER A 188 12.18 -23.81 -7.48
N MET A 189 11.36 -22.81 -7.72
CA MET A 189 10.10 -22.62 -7.02
C MET A 189 9.09 -22.00 -7.98
N GLU A 190 7.87 -22.50 -7.94
CA GLU A 190 6.74 -22.02 -8.72
C GLU A 190 5.57 -21.82 -7.75
N ILE A 191 4.98 -20.63 -7.79
CA ILE A 191 3.79 -20.27 -7.02
C ILE A 191 2.65 -20.13 -8.02
N LYS A 192 1.55 -20.84 -7.77
CA LYS A 192 0.33 -20.72 -8.55
C LYS A 192 -0.84 -20.41 -7.63
N LEU A 193 -1.50 -19.29 -7.91
CA LEU A 193 -2.74 -18.87 -7.29
C LEU A 193 -3.88 -19.11 -8.27
N THR A 194 -5.03 -19.55 -7.78
CA THR A 194 -6.27 -19.64 -8.55
C THR A 194 -7.45 -19.24 -7.68
N GLN A 195 -8.35 -18.40 -8.19
CA GLN A 195 -9.55 -17.95 -7.45
C GLN A 195 -10.39 -19.14 -6.95
N ALA A 196 -10.90 -19.03 -5.73
CA ALA A 196 -11.78 -19.99 -5.09
C ALA A 196 -12.96 -19.26 -4.39
N GLY A 197 -14.06 -19.06 -5.10
CA GLY A 197 -15.20 -18.27 -4.60
C GLY A 197 -14.93 -16.76 -4.63
N SER A 198 -15.72 -15.96 -3.91
CA SER A 198 -15.62 -14.48 -3.93
C SER A 198 -14.54 -13.91 -3.01
N ARG A 199 -14.12 -14.66 -1.98
CA ARG A 199 -13.14 -14.22 -0.97
C ARG A 199 -12.09 -15.30 -0.65
N GLY A 200 -11.80 -16.14 -1.63
CA GLY A 200 -10.90 -17.29 -1.46
C GLY A 200 -9.99 -17.51 -2.65
N ALA A 201 -8.84 -18.15 -2.40
CA ALA A 201 -7.92 -18.60 -3.42
C ALA A 201 -7.30 -19.95 -3.04
N HIS A 202 -7.05 -20.80 -4.04
CA HIS A 202 -6.15 -21.93 -3.86
C HIS A 202 -4.72 -21.50 -4.11
N VAL A 203 -3.84 -21.86 -3.19
CA VAL A 203 -2.40 -21.61 -3.27
C VAL A 203 -1.70 -22.94 -3.49
N ARG A 204 -0.89 -23.03 -4.53
CA ARG A 204 -0.04 -24.17 -4.83
C ARG A 204 1.39 -23.70 -5.01
N VAL A 205 2.31 -24.24 -4.20
CA VAL A 205 3.74 -23.96 -4.30
C VAL A 205 4.47 -25.27 -4.57
N ALA A 206 5.20 -25.34 -5.68
CA ALA A 206 6.05 -26.48 -6.01
C ALA A 206 7.50 -26.01 -6.03
N GLY A 207 8.41 -26.75 -5.40
CA GLY A 207 9.80 -26.32 -5.34
C GLY A 207 10.81 -27.44 -5.10
N LYS A 208 12.08 -27.13 -5.33
CA LYS A 208 13.21 -28.02 -5.08
C LYS A 208 14.20 -27.33 -4.16
N VAL A 209 14.40 -27.91 -2.98
CA VAL A 209 15.28 -27.37 -1.94
C VAL A 209 16.46 -28.32 -1.76
N LYS A 210 17.65 -27.77 -1.52
CA LYS A 210 18.87 -28.51 -1.24
C LYS A 210 19.59 -27.98 -0.01
N ARG A 211 20.23 -28.86 0.75
CA ARG A 211 21.20 -28.51 1.80
C ARG A 211 22.41 -29.45 1.69
N GLY A 212 23.55 -28.91 1.28
CA GLY A 212 24.70 -29.74 0.89
C GLY A 212 24.33 -30.69 -0.25
N LEU A 213 24.53 -32.00 -0.05
CA LEU A 213 24.20 -33.05 -1.03
C LEU A 213 22.74 -33.53 -0.95
N LEU A 214 22.00 -33.12 0.07
CA LEU A 214 20.62 -33.57 0.29
C LEU A 214 19.66 -32.68 -0.48
N GLY A 215 18.89 -33.26 -1.39
CA GLY A 215 17.85 -32.57 -2.17
C GLY A 215 16.46 -33.12 -1.92
N ALA A 216 15.47 -32.24 -1.93
CA ALA A 216 14.05 -32.57 -1.79
C ALA A 216 13.22 -31.83 -2.83
N SER A 217 12.19 -32.48 -3.36
CA SER A 217 11.12 -31.82 -4.13
C SER A 217 9.91 -31.70 -3.22
N LEU A 218 9.45 -30.47 -2.98
CA LEU A 218 8.35 -30.14 -2.07
C LEU A 218 7.14 -29.67 -2.89
N LEU A 219 5.96 -30.10 -2.46
CA LEU A 219 4.68 -29.58 -2.93
C LEU A 219 3.86 -29.15 -1.71
N PHE A 220 3.60 -27.86 -1.64
CA PHE A 220 2.73 -27.23 -0.66
C PHE A 220 1.43 -26.80 -1.33
N THR A 221 0.30 -27.12 -0.70
CA THR A 221 -1.02 -26.66 -1.15
C THR A 221 -1.81 -26.18 0.06
N THR A 222 -2.51 -25.06 -0.08
CA THR A 222 -3.40 -24.52 0.95
C THR A 222 -4.55 -23.75 0.30
N GLU A 223 -5.61 -23.50 1.05
CA GLU A 223 -6.68 -22.58 0.69
C GLU A 223 -6.47 -21.28 1.47
N ALA A 224 -6.46 -20.13 0.81
CA ALA A 224 -6.50 -18.83 1.46
C ALA A 224 -7.94 -18.33 1.46
N GLN A 225 -8.46 -17.89 2.60
CA GLN A 225 -9.82 -17.39 2.73
C GLN A 225 -9.85 -16.11 3.58
N LEU A 226 -10.47 -15.07 3.05
CA LEU A 226 -10.69 -13.81 3.75
C LEU A 226 -12.10 -13.77 4.35
N GLY A 227 -12.17 -13.79 5.68
CA GLY A 227 -13.41 -13.69 6.43
C GLY A 227 -14.04 -12.30 6.38
N ASP A 228 -15.29 -12.21 6.83
CA ASP A 228 -16.00 -10.94 7.04
C ASP A 228 -15.43 -10.16 8.24
N ASP A 229 -14.68 -10.84 9.12
CA ASP A 229 -13.94 -10.25 10.23
C ASP A 229 -12.58 -9.66 9.81
N LEU A 230 -12.33 -9.54 8.50
CA LEU A 230 -11.10 -9.04 7.89
C LEU A 230 -9.86 -9.88 8.24
N LYS A 231 -10.07 -11.16 8.54
CA LYS A 231 -8.98 -12.11 8.82
C LYS A 231 -8.73 -13.00 7.61
N LEU A 232 -7.49 -12.98 7.14
CA LEU A 232 -7.02 -13.89 6.10
C LEU A 232 -6.48 -15.17 6.75
N GLN A 233 -7.14 -16.29 6.47
CA GLN A 233 -6.81 -17.61 7.01
C GLN A 233 -6.24 -18.52 5.93
N LEU A 234 -5.23 -19.32 6.31
CA LEU A 234 -4.71 -20.40 5.48
C LEU A 234 -5.27 -21.74 5.97
N LEU A 235 -6.21 -22.30 5.19
CA LEU A 235 -6.93 -23.51 5.52
C LEU A 235 -6.30 -24.75 4.87
N LYS A 236 -6.33 -25.86 5.61
CA LYS A 236 -5.90 -27.19 5.16
C LYS A 236 -4.48 -27.23 4.56
N PRO A 237 -3.47 -26.62 5.20
CA PRO A 237 -2.12 -26.63 4.66
C PRO A 237 -1.60 -28.07 4.56
N THR A 238 -1.19 -28.45 3.35
CA THR A 238 -0.68 -29.78 3.04
C THR A 238 0.70 -29.66 2.44
N LEU A 239 1.69 -30.27 3.08
CA LEU A 239 3.07 -30.34 2.59
C LEU A 239 3.45 -31.80 2.30
N THR A 240 3.90 -32.05 1.07
CA THR A 240 4.27 -33.38 0.57
C THR A 240 5.63 -33.35 -0.13
N SER A 241 6.30 -34.50 -0.21
CA SER A 241 7.54 -34.67 -0.95
C SER A 241 7.45 -35.95 -1.78
N HIS A 242 8.03 -35.91 -2.97
CA HIS A 242 8.17 -37.10 -3.83
C HIS A 242 9.27 -38.05 -3.34
N ASN A 243 10.14 -37.60 -2.43
CA ASN A 243 11.13 -38.46 -1.78
C ASN A 243 10.51 -39.05 -0.49
N PRO A 244 10.33 -40.39 -0.40
CA PRO A 244 9.65 -41.01 0.74
C PRO A 244 10.35 -40.79 2.08
N PHE A 245 11.69 -40.71 2.11
CA PHE A 245 12.46 -40.42 3.32
C PHE A 245 12.23 -38.99 3.80
N ILE A 246 12.20 -38.04 2.88
CA ILE A 246 11.85 -36.64 3.21
C ILE A 246 10.38 -36.56 3.61
N GLY A 247 9.48 -37.29 2.95
CA GLY A 247 8.07 -37.36 3.31
C GLY A 247 7.84 -37.80 4.76
N LEU A 248 8.64 -38.74 5.26
CA LEU A 248 8.64 -39.16 6.67
C LEU A 248 9.11 -38.04 7.61
N LEU A 249 10.21 -37.36 7.27
CA LEU A 249 10.71 -36.21 8.06
C LEU A 249 9.71 -35.05 8.10
N LEU A 250 8.99 -34.83 7.00
CA LEU A 250 7.94 -33.81 6.92
C LEU A 250 6.76 -34.09 7.84
N LEU A 251 6.54 -35.33 8.31
CA LEU A 251 5.48 -35.62 9.29
C LEU A 251 5.67 -34.83 10.58
N ALA A 252 6.92 -34.66 11.03
CA ALA A 252 7.23 -33.86 12.21
C ALA A 252 6.99 -32.36 11.95
N VAL A 253 7.41 -31.88 10.78
CA VAL A 253 7.30 -30.46 10.38
C VAL A 253 5.85 -30.05 10.09
N ARG A 254 4.99 -30.97 9.64
CA ARG A 254 3.56 -30.70 9.37
C ARG A 254 2.82 -30.15 10.57
N LYS A 255 3.15 -30.63 11.78
CA LYS A 255 2.53 -30.11 13.01
C LYS A 255 2.93 -28.66 13.24
N GLN A 256 4.23 -28.37 13.13
CA GLN A 256 4.77 -27.03 13.29
C GLN A 256 4.22 -26.06 12.25
N ILE A 257 4.11 -26.47 10.98
CA ILE A 257 3.49 -25.64 9.93
C ILE A 257 2.03 -25.34 10.27
N ARG A 258 1.27 -26.30 10.80
CA ARG A 258 -0.11 -26.03 11.21
C ARG A 258 -0.20 -25.11 12.42
N GLU A 259 0.75 -25.17 13.33
CA GLU A 259 0.81 -24.26 14.49
C GLU A 259 1.14 -22.84 14.02
N GLU A 260 2.10 -22.67 13.12
CA GLU A 260 2.52 -21.36 12.61
C GLU A 260 1.51 -20.73 11.65
N LEU A 261 0.76 -21.55 10.91
CA LEU A 261 -0.32 -21.09 10.03
C LEU A 261 -1.68 -21.03 10.74
N LYS A 262 -1.72 -21.30 12.06
CA LYS A 262 -2.98 -21.29 12.82
C LYS A 262 -3.48 -19.87 13.02
N ASP A 263 -2.56 -18.93 13.21
CA ASP A 263 -2.91 -17.57 13.51
C ASP A 263 -3.27 -16.83 12.21
N PRO A 264 -4.50 -16.31 12.10
CA PRO A 264 -4.91 -15.55 10.94
C PRO A 264 -4.10 -14.26 10.81
N ILE A 265 -3.88 -13.83 9.57
CA ILE A 265 -3.38 -12.49 9.28
C ILE A 265 -4.56 -11.53 9.46
N ASP A 266 -4.46 -10.61 10.41
CA ASP A 266 -5.49 -9.60 10.68
C ASP A 266 -5.26 -8.39 9.77
N LEU A 267 -6.11 -8.20 8.76
CA LEU A 267 -5.95 -7.06 7.84
C LEU A 267 -6.21 -5.71 8.52
N ARG A 268 -6.76 -5.70 9.74
CA ARG A 268 -6.92 -4.47 10.52
C ARG A 268 -5.59 -3.87 10.97
N ASP A 269 -4.51 -4.64 10.91
CA ASP A 269 -3.16 -4.12 11.10
C ASP A 269 -2.75 -3.14 9.97
N LEU A 270 -3.49 -3.13 8.84
CA LEU A 270 -3.36 -2.16 7.73
C LEU A 270 -4.25 -0.93 7.90
N GLN A 271 -4.84 -0.70 9.08
CA GLN A 271 -5.68 0.47 9.33
C GLN A 271 -4.89 1.78 9.20
N LEU A 272 -5.55 2.82 8.71
CA LEU A 272 -4.96 4.13 8.47
C LEU A 272 -5.61 5.12 9.42
N ASP A 273 -5.16 5.17 10.68
CA ASP A 273 -5.74 6.05 11.70
C ASP A 273 -5.92 7.49 11.18
N PRO A 274 -7.12 8.10 11.32
CA PRO A 274 -8.30 7.62 12.08
C PRO A 274 -9.24 6.68 11.31
N LEU A 275 -9.00 6.41 10.03
CA LEU A 275 -9.84 5.58 9.18
C LEU A 275 -9.69 4.10 9.54
N LYS A 276 -10.82 3.41 9.63
CA LYS A 276 -10.87 1.98 9.88
C LYS A 276 -11.07 1.24 8.57
N LEU A 277 -10.34 0.15 8.39
CA LEU A 277 -10.62 -0.77 7.29
C LEU A 277 -12.00 -1.40 7.52
N VAL A 278 -12.91 -1.22 6.57
CA VAL A 278 -14.30 -1.73 6.65
C VAL A 278 -14.57 -2.87 5.70
N ASP A 279 -13.86 -2.94 4.56
CA ASP A 279 -13.89 -4.09 3.67
C ASP A 279 -12.52 -4.29 3.00
N ALA A 280 -12.24 -5.54 2.67
CA ALA A 280 -11.09 -5.94 1.87
C ALA A 280 -11.53 -7.04 0.92
N GLN A 281 -11.09 -6.97 -0.32
CA GLN A 281 -11.39 -7.94 -1.37
C GLN A 281 -10.13 -8.25 -2.16
N PHE A 282 -10.06 -9.46 -2.70
CA PHE A 282 -9.00 -9.83 -3.61
C PHE A 282 -9.54 -10.67 -4.77
N GLU A 283 -8.93 -10.51 -5.92
CA GLU A 283 -9.20 -11.29 -7.13
C GLU A 283 -7.91 -11.89 -7.66
N VAL A 284 -7.98 -13.16 -8.05
CA VAL A 284 -6.87 -13.93 -8.57
C VAL A 284 -7.17 -14.36 -10.00
N GLY A 285 -6.49 -13.75 -10.96
CA GLY A 285 -6.55 -14.09 -12.38
C GLY A 285 -5.18 -14.00 -13.04
N GLU A 286 -5.12 -13.50 -14.28
CA GLU A 286 -3.84 -13.11 -14.89
C GLU A 286 -3.17 -11.98 -14.08
N HIS A 287 -3.99 -11.11 -13.51
CA HIS A 287 -3.61 -10.12 -12.53
C HIS A 287 -4.11 -10.53 -11.15
N LEU A 288 -3.30 -10.23 -10.13
CA LEU A 288 -3.77 -10.17 -8.75
C LEU A 288 -4.31 -8.76 -8.53
N ARG A 289 -5.51 -8.67 -7.95
CA ARG A 289 -6.11 -7.40 -7.56
C ARG A 289 -6.45 -7.43 -6.08
N VAL A 290 -6.17 -6.34 -5.39
CA VAL A 290 -6.52 -6.14 -3.98
C VAL A 290 -7.25 -4.82 -3.89
N ARG A 291 -8.41 -4.83 -3.25
CA ARG A 291 -9.20 -3.65 -2.94
C ARG A 291 -9.39 -3.54 -1.44
N LEU A 292 -9.12 -2.35 -0.90
CA LEU A 292 -9.28 -2.01 0.52
C LEU A 292 -10.17 -0.78 0.61
N ASP A 293 -11.24 -0.87 1.39
CA ASP A 293 -12.17 0.24 1.62
C ASP A 293 -12.15 0.63 3.10
N TYR A 294 -12.02 1.93 3.37
CA TYR A 294 -11.88 2.51 4.71
C TYR A 294 -12.94 3.58 4.98
N ARG A 295 -13.35 3.72 6.24
CA ARG A 295 -14.32 4.72 6.75
C ARG A 295 -14.04 5.06 8.22
#